data_AF-A0A1A8BA76-F1
#
_entry.id   AF-A0A1A8BA76-F1
#
_cell.length_a   1.000
_cell.length_b   1.000
_cell.length_c   1.000
_cell.angle_alpha   90.00
_cell.angle_beta   90.00
_cell.angle_gamma   90.00
#
_symmetry.space_group_name_H-M   'P 1'
#
loop_
_entity.id
_entity.type
_entity.pdbx_description
1 polymer ?
#
loop_
_entity_poly.entity_id
_entity_poly.type
_entity_poly.pdbx_seq_one_letter_code
_entity_poly.pdbx_strand_id
1 'polypeptide(L)'
;RVNLPPFKGVGGGHLKKIENCNYAVELGKKKAGFSLVGIGGQDLYDGNPTLTLALVWQLMRRYTLNVLEDLGHGEVAGDDLIISWVNKTLAEAGKSSSFKSFKDKSISTSLPVLDLIDAIQPQSVNFDLVKRDSPSDEDKLNNAKYAVSMARKIGAKVYALPEDLVEVNPKMVMTMFACLMGRGMKRA
;
A
#
# COMPACT_ATOMS: atom_id res chain seq x y z
N ARG A 1 15.29 -16.85 -18.09
CA ARG A 1 15.85 -15.96 -19.14
C ARG A 1 14.72 -15.05 -19.60
N VAL A 2 14.94 -13.74 -19.70
CA VAL A 2 13.91 -12.78 -20.10
C VAL A 2 14.11 -12.40 -21.58
N ASN A 3 13.06 -12.51 -22.38
CA ASN A 3 13.04 -12.03 -23.77
C ASN A 3 12.74 -10.53 -23.81
N LEU A 4 13.52 -9.76 -24.56
CA LEU A 4 13.41 -8.30 -24.60
C LEU A 4 12.69 -7.81 -25.88
N PRO A 5 11.97 -6.68 -25.82
CA PRO A 5 11.50 -5.98 -27.00
C PRO A 5 12.66 -5.45 -27.86
N PRO A 6 12.46 -5.25 -29.18
CA PRO A 6 11.26 -5.60 -29.94
C PRO A 6 11.15 -7.12 -30.17
N PHE A 7 9.96 -7.68 -29.94
CA PHE A 7 9.68 -9.11 -30.17
C PHE A 7 9.57 -9.38 -31.68
N LYS A 8 10.71 -9.43 -32.38
CA LYS A 8 10.79 -9.58 -33.84
C LYS A 8 10.44 -11.01 -34.29
N GLY A 9 9.75 -11.13 -35.43
CA GLY A 9 9.52 -12.37 -36.17
C GLY A 9 8.04 -12.58 -36.54
N VAL A 10 7.78 -12.83 -37.83
CA VAL A 10 6.45 -13.26 -38.34
C VAL A 10 6.09 -14.57 -37.62
N GLY A 11 5.14 -14.52 -36.69
CA GLY A 11 4.67 -15.67 -35.90
C GLY A 11 5.44 -16.01 -34.61
N GLY A 12 6.64 -15.46 -34.35
CA GLY A 12 7.43 -15.82 -33.15
C GLY A 12 7.29 -14.88 -31.96
N GLY A 13 6.83 -13.64 -32.17
CA GLY A 13 6.81 -12.61 -31.12
C GLY A 13 5.85 -12.92 -29.96
N HIS A 14 4.73 -13.58 -30.23
CA HIS A 14 3.77 -13.97 -29.17
C HIS A 14 4.34 -15.08 -28.27
N LEU A 15 5.03 -16.08 -28.86
CA LEU A 15 5.70 -17.14 -28.10
C LEU A 15 6.73 -16.56 -27.11
N LYS A 16 7.48 -15.52 -27.53
CA LYS A 16 8.43 -14.82 -26.64
C LYS A 16 7.78 -14.11 -25.47
N LYS A 17 6.56 -13.58 -25.65
CA LYS A 17 5.77 -12.99 -24.57
C LYS A 17 5.24 -14.07 -23.63
N ILE A 18 4.71 -15.17 -24.17
CA ILE A 18 4.24 -16.32 -23.37
C ILE A 18 5.38 -16.96 -22.57
N GLU A 19 6.57 -17.11 -23.16
CA GLU A 19 7.79 -17.54 -22.45
C GLU A 19 8.10 -16.63 -21.25
N ASN A 20 8.00 -15.30 -21.40
CA ASN A 20 8.18 -14.36 -20.30
C ASN A 20 7.10 -14.52 -19.23
N CYS A 21 5.83 -14.65 -19.62
CA CYS A 21 4.72 -14.84 -18.68
C CYS A 21 4.85 -16.16 -17.91
N ASN A 22 5.24 -17.26 -18.56
CA ASN A 22 5.52 -18.53 -17.90
C ASN A 22 6.65 -18.39 -16.87
N TYR A 23 7.73 -17.69 -17.24
CA TYR A 23 8.83 -17.44 -16.32
C TYR A 23 8.40 -16.59 -15.11
N ALA A 24 7.53 -15.59 -15.29
CA ALA A 24 6.98 -14.81 -14.19
C ALA A 24 6.14 -15.66 -13.21
N VAL A 25 5.27 -16.54 -13.74
CA VAL A 25 4.49 -17.49 -12.93
C VAL A 25 5.40 -18.47 -12.18
N GLU A 26 6.46 -18.97 -12.82
CA GLU A 26 7.43 -19.86 -12.19
C GLU A 26 8.14 -19.18 -11.02
N LEU A 27 8.59 -17.93 -11.19
CA LEU A 27 9.19 -17.14 -10.11
C LEU A 27 8.21 -16.95 -8.95
N GLY A 28 6.95 -16.62 -9.26
CA GLY A 28 5.88 -16.51 -8.26
C GLY A 28 5.74 -17.78 -7.42
N LYS A 29 5.66 -18.95 -8.08
CA LYS A 29 5.52 -20.25 -7.39
C LYS A 29 6.77 -20.65 -6.62
N LYS A 30 7.93 -20.70 -7.28
CA LYS A 30 9.15 -21.34 -6.77
C LYS A 30 10.02 -20.43 -5.91
N LYS A 31 10.02 -19.13 -6.16
CA LYS A 31 10.89 -18.17 -5.46
C LYS A 31 10.12 -17.32 -4.46
N ALA A 32 8.93 -16.85 -4.86
CA ALA A 32 8.10 -16.04 -3.98
C ALA A 32 7.15 -16.87 -3.11
N GLY A 33 6.86 -18.14 -3.41
CA GLY A 33 5.93 -18.96 -2.62
C GLY A 33 4.47 -18.53 -2.76
N PHE A 34 4.10 -17.98 -3.92
CA PHE A 34 2.73 -17.59 -4.24
C PHE A 34 1.86 -18.80 -4.58
N SER A 35 0.60 -18.77 -4.13
CA SER A 35 -0.39 -19.77 -4.53
C SER A 35 -0.97 -19.37 -5.89
N LEU A 36 -0.40 -19.93 -6.94
CA LEU A 36 -0.78 -19.68 -8.35
C LEU A 36 -1.33 -20.97 -9.00
N VAL A 37 -2.15 -21.73 -8.25
CA VAL A 37 -2.78 -22.96 -8.74
C VAL A 37 -3.69 -22.63 -9.91
N GLY A 38 -3.53 -23.35 -11.02
CA GLY A 38 -4.33 -23.11 -12.24
C GLY A 38 -3.94 -21.85 -13.03
N ILE A 39 -2.87 -21.14 -12.67
CA ILE A 39 -2.37 -19.98 -13.43
C ILE A 39 -1.15 -20.40 -14.25
N GLY A 40 -1.19 -20.13 -15.56
CA GLY A 40 -0.10 -20.28 -16.52
C GLY A 40 0.26 -18.97 -17.22
N GLY A 41 1.33 -19.01 -18.04
CA GLY A 41 1.76 -17.83 -18.79
C GLY A 41 0.78 -17.41 -19.88
N GLN A 42 -0.01 -18.34 -20.41
CA GLN A 42 -1.06 -18.07 -21.39
C GLN A 42 -2.14 -17.15 -20.78
N ASP A 43 -2.58 -17.41 -19.55
CA ASP A 43 -3.60 -16.60 -18.87
C ASP A 43 -3.16 -15.15 -18.70
N LEU A 44 -1.88 -14.93 -18.39
CA LEU A 44 -1.32 -13.58 -18.28
C LEU A 44 -1.14 -12.91 -19.64
N TYR A 45 -0.77 -13.68 -20.66
CA TYR A 45 -0.61 -13.18 -22.03
C TYR A 45 -1.95 -12.76 -22.64
N ASP A 46 -2.99 -13.56 -22.44
CA ASP A 46 -4.36 -13.29 -22.90
C ASP A 46 -5.07 -12.23 -22.05
N GLY A 47 -4.46 -11.80 -20.95
CA GLY A 47 -5.00 -10.76 -20.08
C GLY A 47 -6.22 -11.21 -19.29
N ASN A 48 -6.26 -12.49 -18.85
CA ASN A 48 -7.35 -12.99 -18.00
C ASN A 48 -7.44 -12.11 -16.72
N PRO A 49 -8.54 -11.38 -16.50
CA PRO A 49 -8.60 -10.37 -15.46
C PRO A 49 -8.50 -10.98 -14.06
N THR A 50 -9.20 -12.09 -13.82
CA THR A 50 -9.23 -12.78 -12.52
C THR A 50 -7.85 -13.31 -12.16
N LEU A 51 -7.19 -14.02 -13.08
CA LEU A 51 -5.91 -14.66 -12.81
C LEU A 51 -4.76 -13.65 -12.75
N THR A 52 -4.83 -12.58 -13.55
CA THR A 52 -3.89 -11.45 -13.47
C THR A 52 -4.01 -10.75 -12.12
N LEU A 53 -5.23 -10.42 -11.67
CA LEU A 53 -5.46 -9.80 -10.37
C LEU A 53 -5.00 -10.69 -9.21
N ALA A 54 -5.18 -12.01 -9.30
CA ALA A 54 -4.70 -12.95 -8.28
C ALA A 54 -3.18 -12.86 -8.08
N LEU A 55 -2.41 -12.76 -9.18
CA LEU A 55 -0.96 -12.58 -9.12
C LEU A 55 -0.59 -11.18 -8.58
N VAL A 56 -1.22 -10.13 -9.10
CA VAL A 56 -0.93 -8.73 -8.69
C VAL A 56 -1.22 -8.54 -7.20
N TRP A 57 -2.33 -9.07 -6.69
CA TRP A 57 -2.65 -9.02 -5.25
C TRP A 57 -1.57 -9.66 -4.39
N GLN A 58 -1.06 -10.83 -4.77
CA GLN A 58 0.00 -11.50 -4.00
C GLN A 58 1.32 -10.75 -4.05
N LEU A 59 1.66 -10.13 -5.19
CA LEU A 59 2.79 -9.22 -5.32
C LEU A 59 2.65 -8.01 -4.39
N MET A 60 1.49 -7.36 -4.38
CA MET A 60 1.20 -6.22 -3.49
C MET A 60 1.30 -6.64 -2.02
N ARG A 61 0.71 -7.78 -1.64
CA ARG A 61 0.78 -8.30 -0.27
C ARG A 61 2.21 -8.59 0.15
N ARG A 62 3.02 -9.24 -0.70
CA ARG A 62 4.43 -9.51 -0.40
C ARG A 62 5.23 -8.22 -0.27
N TYR A 63 4.99 -7.24 -1.14
CA TYR A 63 5.64 -5.95 -1.04
C TYR A 63 5.35 -5.27 0.31
N THR A 64 4.10 -5.23 0.74
CA THR A 64 3.72 -4.67 2.06
C THR A 64 4.38 -5.43 3.20
N LEU A 65 4.42 -6.77 3.15
CA LEU A 65 5.12 -7.57 4.16
C LEU A 65 6.62 -7.28 4.19
N ASN A 66 7.28 -7.15 3.03
CA ASN A 66 8.70 -6.81 2.98
C ASN A 66 8.95 -5.41 3.56
N VAL A 67 8.06 -4.43 3.28
CA VAL A 67 8.14 -3.10 3.89
C VAL A 67 8.06 -3.20 5.41
N LEU A 68 7.27 -4.14 5.94
CA LEU A 68 7.11 -4.37 7.38
C LEU A 68 8.26 -5.18 8.01
N GLU A 69 8.78 -6.21 7.33
CA GLU A 69 9.93 -7.01 7.75
C GLU A 69 11.23 -6.21 7.76
N ASP A 70 11.39 -5.23 6.86
CA ASP A 70 12.52 -4.29 6.91
C ASP A 70 12.50 -3.39 8.17
N LEU A 71 11.37 -3.35 8.90
CA LEU A 71 11.14 -2.45 10.04
C LEU A 71 11.15 -3.17 11.39
N GLY A 72 10.65 -4.42 11.44
CA GLY A 72 10.76 -5.27 12.61
C GLY A 72 12.02 -6.13 12.50
N HIS A 73 12.84 -6.22 13.54
CA HIS A 73 14.06 -7.04 13.58
C HIS A 73 13.78 -8.56 13.44
N GLY A 74 13.19 -9.01 12.33
CA GLY A 74 12.82 -10.40 12.05
C GLY A 74 11.41 -10.82 12.50
N GLU A 75 10.62 -9.95 13.13
CA GLU A 75 9.21 -10.23 13.43
C GLU A 75 8.31 -9.68 12.33
N VAL A 76 7.38 -10.51 11.84
CA VAL A 76 6.30 -10.05 10.95
C VAL A 76 5.52 -9.01 11.73
N ALA A 77 5.61 -7.73 11.33
CA ALA A 77 4.84 -6.67 11.97
C ALA A 77 3.35 -7.00 11.84
N GLY A 78 2.76 -7.50 12.91
CA GLY A 78 1.33 -7.68 13.01
C GLY A 78 0.61 -6.34 13.07
N ASP A 79 -0.69 -6.35 12.84
CA ASP A 79 -1.56 -5.18 12.95
C ASP A 79 -1.32 -4.41 14.28
N ASP A 80 -1.12 -5.14 15.38
CA ASP A 80 -0.88 -4.58 16.71
C ASP A 80 0.42 -3.75 16.78
N LEU A 81 1.48 -4.19 16.09
CA LEU A 81 2.75 -3.45 16.07
C LEU A 81 2.58 -2.11 15.35
N ILE A 82 1.90 -2.12 14.20
CA ILE A 82 1.64 -0.90 13.42
C ILE A 82 0.77 0.06 14.23
N ILE A 83 -0.33 -0.44 14.82
CA ILE A 83 -1.26 0.40 15.62
C ILE A 83 -0.53 0.99 16.83
N SER A 84 0.25 0.18 17.54
CA SER A 84 1.04 0.63 18.69
C SER A 84 2.05 1.70 18.31
N TRP A 85 2.80 1.48 17.22
CA TRP A 85 3.75 2.47 16.70
C TRP A 85 3.07 3.78 16.30
N VAL A 86 1.94 3.71 15.59
CA VAL A 86 1.19 4.90 15.17
C VAL A 86 0.71 5.70 16.38
N ASN A 87 0.03 5.05 17.33
CA ASN A 87 -0.49 5.73 18.52
C ASN A 87 0.64 6.31 19.39
N LYS A 88 1.76 5.60 19.53
CA LYS A 88 2.95 6.12 20.22
C LYS A 88 3.51 7.36 19.52
N THR A 89 3.69 7.31 18.21
CA THR A 89 4.21 8.42 17.40
C THR A 89 3.31 9.65 17.48
N LEU A 90 1.98 9.45 17.42
CA LEU A 90 0.99 10.52 17.58
C LEU A 90 1.04 11.14 18.97
N ALA A 91 1.12 10.33 20.02
CA ALA A 91 1.21 10.80 21.40
C ALA A 91 2.50 11.59 21.67
N GLU A 92 3.65 11.12 21.18
CA GLU A 92 4.94 11.81 21.30
C GLU A 92 4.95 13.15 20.57
N ALA A 93 4.20 13.26 19.46
CA ALA A 93 4.01 14.51 18.72
C ALA A 93 2.90 15.42 19.29
N GLY A 94 2.30 15.06 20.43
CA GLY A 94 1.22 15.83 21.07
C GLY A 94 -0.08 15.89 20.27
N LYS A 95 -0.31 14.92 19.37
CA LYS A 95 -1.56 14.82 18.59
C LYS A 95 -2.64 14.10 19.40
N SER A 96 -3.89 14.51 19.23
CA SER A 96 -5.05 13.90 19.92
C SER A 96 -5.62 12.68 19.20
N SER A 97 -5.32 12.50 17.92
CA SER A 97 -5.79 11.36 17.13
C SER A 97 -5.22 10.04 17.64
N SER A 98 -6.06 9.02 17.77
CA SER A 98 -5.68 7.63 18.03
C SER A 98 -6.77 6.69 17.55
N PHE A 99 -6.42 5.42 17.31
CA PHE A 99 -7.39 4.39 16.92
C PHE A 99 -6.96 3.01 17.43
N LYS A 100 -7.93 2.10 17.56
CA LYS A 100 -7.68 0.74 18.09
C LYS A 100 -7.67 -0.36 17.04
N SER A 101 -8.11 -0.05 15.82
CA SER A 101 -8.23 -1.02 14.73
C SER A 101 -8.23 -0.30 13.38
N PHE A 102 -7.77 -0.96 12.31
CA PHE A 102 -7.90 -0.45 10.94
C PHE A 102 -9.34 -0.39 10.42
N LYS A 103 -10.32 -0.81 11.23
CA LYS A 103 -11.77 -0.66 10.98
C LYS A 103 -12.38 0.57 11.68
N ASP A 104 -11.57 1.35 12.39
CA ASP A 104 -12.04 2.48 13.18
C ASP A 104 -12.60 3.58 12.27
N LYS A 105 -13.86 3.99 12.52
CA LYS A 105 -14.54 4.99 11.70
C LYS A 105 -13.90 6.37 11.76
N SER A 106 -13.12 6.68 12.80
CA SER A 106 -12.37 7.94 12.89
C SER A 106 -11.41 8.12 11.69
N ILE A 107 -10.92 7.02 11.11
CA ILE A 107 -10.03 7.02 9.95
C ILE A 107 -10.71 7.58 8.69
N SER A 108 -12.05 7.49 8.59
CA SER A 108 -12.81 8.05 7.45
C SER A 108 -12.61 9.56 7.25
N THR A 109 -12.23 10.27 8.31
CA THR A 109 -11.93 11.71 8.27
C THR A 109 -10.54 12.02 7.71
N SER A 110 -9.68 11.00 7.57
CA SER A 110 -8.24 11.09 7.27
C SER A 110 -7.41 11.91 8.28
N LEU A 111 -8.00 12.36 9.39
CA LEU A 111 -7.28 13.12 10.41
C LEU A 111 -6.15 12.32 11.07
N PRO A 112 -6.33 11.04 11.47
CA PRO A 112 -5.22 10.25 12.01
C PRO A 112 -4.06 10.09 11.02
N VAL A 113 -4.36 10.02 9.72
CA VAL A 113 -3.35 9.91 8.65
C VAL A 113 -2.58 11.22 8.51
N LEU A 114 -3.29 12.35 8.44
CA LEU A 114 -2.68 13.69 8.33
C LEU A 114 -1.86 14.06 9.57
N ASP A 115 -2.37 13.79 10.77
CA ASP A 115 -1.66 14.02 12.02
C ASP A 115 -0.38 13.18 12.09
N LEU A 116 -0.43 11.93 11.61
CA LEU A 116 0.74 11.05 11.58
C LEU A 116 1.78 11.51 10.55
N ILE A 117 1.35 11.98 9.38
CA ILE A 117 2.25 12.57 8.37
C ILE A 117 3.00 13.76 8.96
N ASP A 118 2.31 14.65 9.66
CA ASP A 118 2.92 15.80 10.33
C ASP A 118 3.83 15.37 11.50
N ALA A 119 3.47 14.31 12.23
CA ALA A 119 4.34 13.74 13.28
C ALA A 119 5.65 13.16 12.70
N ILE A 120 5.59 12.48 11.56
CA ILE A 120 6.77 11.92 10.85
C ILE A 120 7.63 13.02 10.22
N GLN A 121 6.99 14.07 9.71
CA GLN A 121 7.67 15.21 9.11
C GLN A 121 6.95 16.50 9.52
N PRO A 122 7.43 17.17 10.57
CA PRO A 122 6.84 18.42 11.03
C PRO A 122 6.73 19.45 9.91
N GLN A 123 5.65 20.23 9.92
CA GLN A 123 5.36 21.26 8.92
C GLN A 123 5.17 20.72 7.50
N SER A 124 4.98 19.41 7.35
CA SER A 124 4.63 18.85 6.05
C SER A 124 3.19 19.17 5.70
N VAL A 125 2.27 19.15 6.67
CA VAL A 125 0.83 19.34 6.46
C VAL A 125 0.43 20.79 6.74
N ASN A 126 -0.15 21.46 5.74
CA ASN A 126 -0.93 22.68 5.97
C ASN A 126 -2.33 22.29 6.49
N PHE A 127 -2.60 22.57 7.76
CA PHE A 127 -3.88 22.27 8.41
C PHE A 127 -5.01 23.25 8.08
N ASP A 128 -4.72 24.41 7.46
CA ASP A 128 -5.74 25.35 6.99
C ASP A 128 -6.62 24.73 5.88
N LEU A 129 -6.05 23.76 5.16
CA LEU A 129 -6.73 22.99 4.12
C LEU A 129 -7.52 21.80 4.66
N VAL A 130 -7.40 21.49 5.96
CA VAL A 130 -7.97 20.28 6.57
C VAL A 130 -9.24 20.63 7.33
N LYS A 131 -10.34 19.98 6.96
CA LYS A 131 -11.62 20.15 7.67
C LYS A 131 -11.70 19.16 8.83
N ARG A 132 -11.60 19.67 10.06
CA ARG A 132 -11.57 18.88 11.29
C ARG A 132 -12.93 18.75 11.96
N ASP A 133 -13.69 19.83 12.02
CA ASP A 133 -14.95 19.90 12.77
C ASP A 133 -16.11 19.35 11.93
N SER A 134 -16.62 18.19 12.33
CA SER A 134 -17.79 17.52 11.72
C SER A 134 -17.76 17.51 10.18
N PRO A 135 -16.72 16.94 9.55
CA PRO A 135 -16.55 16.99 8.11
C PRO A 135 -17.71 16.30 7.38
N SER A 136 -18.25 16.96 6.35
CA SER A 136 -19.16 16.34 5.40
C SER A 136 -18.47 15.22 4.61
N ASP A 137 -19.21 14.42 3.86
CA ASP A 137 -18.60 13.36 3.06
C ASP A 137 -17.68 13.91 1.95
N GLU A 138 -18.00 15.11 1.42
CA GLU A 138 -17.11 15.82 0.51
C GLU A 138 -15.82 16.29 1.22
N ASP A 139 -15.93 16.79 2.44
CA ASP A 139 -14.77 17.19 3.25
C ASP A 139 -13.87 16.01 3.58
N LYS A 140 -14.45 14.86 3.95
CA LYS A 140 -13.70 13.62 4.19
C LYS A 140 -12.93 13.19 2.94
N LEU A 141 -13.57 13.26 1.77
CA LEU A 141 -12.93 12.93 0.51
C LEU A 141 -11.80 13.90 0.16
N ASN A 142 -11.99 15.20 0.41
CA ASN A 142 -10.97 16.22 0.20
C ASN A 142 -9.78 16.03 1.15
N ASN A 143 -10.03 15.75 2.44
CA ASN A 143 -9.01 15.40 3.41
C ASN A 143 -8.25 14.14 2.99
N ALA A 144 -8.94 13.11 2.48
CA ALA A 144 -8.33 11.86 2.02
C ALA A 144 -7.45 12.05 0.78
N LYS A 145 -7.91 12.82 -0.21
CA LYS A 145 -7.10 13.22 -1.39
C LYS A 145 -5.83 13.95 -0.96
N TYR A 146 -5.96 14.85 0.00
CA TYR A 146 -4.83 15.57 0.56
C TYR A 146 -3.88 14.63 1.30
N ALA A 147 -4.38 13.79 2.21
CA ALA A 147 -3.59 12.81 2.96
C ALA A 147 -2.75 11.89 2.05
N VAL A 148 -3.36 11.34 1.00
CA VAL A 148 -2.66 10.50 0.01
C VAL A 148 -1.54 11.28 -0.69
N SER A 149 -1.82 12.52 -1.09
CA SER A 149 -0.83 13.39 -1.74
C SER A 149 0.33 13.72 -0.81
N MET A 150 0.04 14.01 0.45
CA MET A 150 1.03 14.38 1.46
C MET A 150 1.89 13.18 1.89
N ALA A 151 1.29 12.00 2.04
CA ALA A 151 2.04 10.76 2.26
C ALA A 151 3.06 10.51 1.14
N ARG A 152 2.67 10.67 -0.13
CA ARG A 152 3.59 10.55 -1.27
C ARG A 152 4.67 11.64 -1.26
N LYS A 153 4.30 12.88 -0.94
CA LYS A 153 5.24 14.02 -0.84
C LYS A 153 6.34 13.78 0.18
N ILE A 154 6.03 13.16 1.33
CA ILE A 154 7.05 12.81 2.33
C ILE A 154 7.85 11.55 1.96
N GLY A 155 7.53 10.89 0.84
CA GLY A 155 8.24 9.72 0.32
C GLY A 155 7.67 8.36 0.75
N ALA A 156 6.47 8.32 1.34
CA ALA A 156 5.78 7.07 1.63
C ALA A 156 5.23 6.46 0.33
N LYS A 157 5.44 5.16 0.13
CA LYS A 157 5.10 4.44 -1.11
C LYS A 157 3.65 3.95 -1.10
N VAL A 158 2.72 4.89 -0.93
CA VAL A 158 1.29 4.61 -0.75
C VAL A 158 0.55 4.45 -2.09
N TYR A 159 -0.29 3.43 -2.15
CA TYR A 159 -1.12 3.10 -3.32
C TYR A 159 -2.62 3.07 -3.02
N ALA A 160 -3.03 3.35 -1.77
CA ALA A 160 -4.44 3.48 -1.43
C ALA A 160 -5.10 4.67 -2.15
N LEU A 161 -6.37 4.50 -2.47
CA LEU A 161 -7.21 5.56 -3.01
C LEU A 161 -7.81 6.40 -1.87
N PRO A 162 -8.19 7.66 -2.13
CA PRO A 162 -8.94 8.46 -1.15
C PRO A 162 -10.20 7.75 -0.65
N GLU A 163 -10.93 7.09 -1.55
CA GLU A 163 -12.15 6.36 -1.27
C GLU A 163 -11.89 5.21 -0.28
N ASP A 164 -10.74 4.53 -0.37
CA ASP A 164 -10.37 3.47 0.58
C ASP A 164 -10.25 3.98 2.02
N LEU A 165 -9.86 5.24 2.22
CA LEU A 165 -9.81 5.86 3.55
C LEU A 165 -11.20 6.24 4.02
N VAL A 166 -11.98 6.89 3.16
CA VAL A 166 -13.35 7.35 3.48
C VAL A 166 -14.26 6.16 3.83
N GLU A 167 -14.17 5.07 3.08
CA GLU A 167 -14.92 3.83 3.31
C GLU A 167 -14.31 2.94 4.40
N VAL A 168 -13.11 3.27 4.87
CA VAL A 168 -12.36 2.50 5.88
C VAL A 168 -12.13 1.06 5.41
N ASN A 169 -11.61 0.89 4.20
CA ASN A 169 -11.22 -0.42 3.67
C ASN A 169 -10.04 -0.98 4.48
N PRO A 170 -10.23 -2.01 5.31
CA PRO A 170 -9.24 -2.35 6.35
C PRO A 170 -7.88 -2.74 5.80
N LYS A 171 -7.86 -3.43 4.64
CA LYS A 171 -6.61 -3.84 3.98
C LYS A 171 -5.83 -2.63 3.48
N MET A 172 -6.52 -1.67 2.88
CA MET A 172 -5.89 -0.48 2.30
C MET A 172 -5.45 0.50 3.39
N VAL A 173 -6.28 0.68 4.42
CA VAL A 173 -5.94 1.46 5.62
C VAL A 173 -4.70 0.90 6.32
N MET A 174 -4.63 -0.41 6.55
CA MET A 174 -3.42 -1.05 7.10
C MET A 174 -2.18 -0.72 6.25
N THR A 175 -2.29 -0.84 4.92
CA THR A 175 -1.15 -0.59 4.02
C THR A 175 -0.72 0.88 4.01
N MET A 176 -1.66 1.82 4.20
CA MET A 176 -1.38 3.25 4.35
C MET A 176 -0.49 3.48 5.59
N PHE A 177 -0.90 2.97 6.75
CA PHE A 177 -0.14 3.12 7.99
C PHE A 177 1.19 2.36 7.97
N ALA A 178 1.24 1.16 7.37
CA ALA A 178 2.47 0.41 7.16
C ALA A 178 3.50 1.21 6.33
N CYS A 179 3.06 1.83 5.24
CA CYS A 179 3.94 2.66 4.40
C CYS A 179 4.44 3.91 5.13
N LEU A 180 3.59 4.53 5.96
CA LEU A 180 3.97 5.69 6.79
C LEU A 180 4.96 5.29 7.89
N MET A 181 4.72 4.17 8.57
CA MET A 181 5.67 3.58 9.52
C MET A 181 7.02 3.30 8.87
N GLY A 182 7.01 2.69 7.68
CA GLY A 182 8.22 2.46 6.91
C GLY A 182 8.99 3.72 6.54
N ARG A 183 8.30 4.84 6.37
CA ARG A 183 8.92 6.14 6.15
C ARG A 183 9.43 6.77 7.45
N GLY A 184 8.67 6.66 8.54
CA GLY A 184 9.00 7.24 9.85
C GLY A 184 10.23 6.61 10.48
N MET A 185 10.31 5.28 10.50
CA MET A 185 11.41 4.57 11.16
C MET A 185 12.74 4.69 10.42
N LYS A 186 12.74 4.84 9.08
CA LYS A 186 13.98 5.08 8.30
C LYS A 186 14.65 6.42 8.57
N ARG A 187 13.98 7.30 9.33
CA ARG A 187 14.46 8.64 9.67
C ARG A 187 15.02 8.75 11.09
N ALA A 188 14.77 7.73 11.93
CA ALA A 188 15.25 7.64 13.30
C ALA A 188 16.65 7.02 13.36
#